data_AF-A0A9W5QQP3-F1
#
_entry.id   AF-A0A9W5QQP3-F1
#
_cell.length_a   1.000
_cell.length_b   1.000
_cell.length_c   1.000
_cell.angle_alpha   90.00
_cell.angle_beta   90.00
_cell.angle_gamma   90.00
#
_symmetry.space_group_name_H-M   'P 1'
#
loop_
_entity.id
_entity.type
_entity.pdbx_description
1 polymer ?
#
loop_
_entity_poly.entity_id
_entity_poly.type
_entity_poly.pdbx_seq_one_letter_code
_entity_poly.pdbx_strand_id
1 'polypeptide(L)'
;MRTSKKIVAISSDMKKLKTILRQIPKERLPIAQGLYNELVFMQTTLESLKTQVNEEGPTAMFKQGRQEFLREHPALKAYNTTVQRYSLLYKQLVDFITTNRYKAKRR
;
A
#
# COMPACT_ATOMS: atom_id res chain seq x y z
N MET A 1 -23.98 6.56 11.29
CA MET A 1 -22.95 5.62 11.80
C MET A 1 -21.63 6.37 11.86
N ARG A 2 -21.04 6.55 13.06
CA ARG A 2 -19.72 7.16 13.21
C ARG A 2 -18.68 6.10 12.81
N THR A 3 -18.14 6.16 11.60
CA THR A 3 -16.98 5.35 11.23
C THR A 3 -15.80 5.81 12.08
N SER A 4 -15.54 5.10 13.18
CA SER A 4 -14.34 5.29 13.97
C SER A 4 -13.15 5.11 13.03
N LYS A 5 -12.43 6.20 12.77
CA LYS A 5 -11.25 6.22 11.91
C LYS A 5 -10.19 5.42 12.64
N LYS A 6 -10.16 4.08 12.47
CA LYS A 6 -9.08 3.23 12.99
C LYS A 6 -7.79 3.82 12.42
N ILE A 7 -6.98 4.43 13.30
CA ILE A 7 -5.65 4.90 12.93
C ILE A 7 -4.84 3.64 12.70
N VAL A 8 -4.72 3.22 11.44
CA VAL A 8 -3.83 2.12 11.08
C VAL A 8 -2.41 2.60 11.36
N ALA A 9 -1.75 1.92 12.29
CA ALA A 9 -0.38 2.23 12.64
C ALA A 9 0.50 2.00 11.42
N ILE A 10 1.16 3.06 10.95
CA ILE A 10 2.17 2.96 9.90
C ILE A 10 3.24 1.96 10.34
N SER A 11 3.55 0.99 9.49
CA SER A 11 4.56 -0.04 9.79
C SER A 11 5.92 0.55 10.16
N SER A 12 6.70 -0.22 10.93
CA SER A 12 8.07 0.13 11.28
C SER A 12 8.92 0.44 10.06
N ASP A 13 8.71 -0.29 8.96
CA ASP A 13 9.50 -0.14 7.75
C ASP A 13 9.17 1.14 6.99
N MET A 14 7.89 1.54 6.95
CA MET A 14 7.50 2.85 6.42
C MET A 14 8.06 4.00 7.27
N LYS A 15 8.14 3.84 8.60
CA LYS A 15 8.82 4.84 9.47
C LYS A 15 10.30 4.98 9.12
N LYS A 16 11.01 3.85 8.93
CA LYS A 16 12.42 3.84 8.49
C LYS A 16 12.56 4.52 7.11
N LEU A 17 11.67 4.20 6.18
CA LEU A 17 11.67 4.78 4.83
C LEU A 17 11.50 6.30 4.87
N LYS A 18 10.61 6.82 5.73
CA LYS A 18 10.44 8.26 5.96
C LYS A 18 11.73 8.95 6.41
N THR A 19 12.52 8.29 7.27
CA THR A 19 13.82 8.82 7.71
C THR A 19 14.81 8.87 6.55
N ILE A 20 14.82 7.85 5.70
CA ILE A 20 15.71 7.79 4.52
C ILE A 20 15.33 8.88 3.49
N LEU A 21 14.04 9.15 3.30
CA LEU A 21 13.57 10.19 2.37
C LEU A 21 14.12 11.58 2.71
N ARG A 22 14.33 11.89 3.99
CA ARG A 22 14.92 13.18 4.42
C ARG A 22 16.34 13.41 3.92
N GLN A 23 17.04 12.36 3.48
CA GLN A 23 18.40 12.43 2.95
C GLN A 23 18.42 12.73 1.44
N ILE A 24 17.26 12.80 0.78
CA ILE A 24 17.15 13.11 -0.65
C ILE A 24 17.28 14.63 -0.86
N PRO A 25 18.03 15.09 -1.89
CA PRO A 25 18.10 16.50 -2.27
C PRO A 25 16.72 17.11 -2.51
N LYS A 26 16.55 18.39 -2.13
CA LYS A 26 15.26 19.10 -2.16
C LYS A 26 14.56 19.06 -3.53
N GLU A 27 15.32 19.06 -4.61
CA GLU A 27 14.81 19.00 -5.99
C GLU A 27 14.07 17.69 -6.30
N ARG A 28 14.49 16.59 -5.67
CA ARG A 28 13.98 15.22 -5.92
C ARG A 28 13.04 14.72 -4.84
N LEU A 29 13.04 15.39 -3.69
CA LEU A 29 12.21 15.05 -2.54
C LEU A 29 10.70 15.01 -2.87
N PRO A 30 10.12 15.94 -3.67
CA PRO A 30 8.68 15.91 -3.96
C PRO A 30 8.22 14.62 -4.64
N ILE A 31 9.03 14.10 -5.58
CA ILE A 31 8.72 12.86 -6.31
C ILE A 31 8.72 11.67 -5.33
N ALA A 32 9.76 11.56 -4.51
CA ALA A 32 9.88 10.49 -3.53
C ALA A 32 8.81 10.57 -2.44
N GLN A 33 8.43 11.78 -2.04
CA GLN A 33 7.37 12.03 -1.06
C GLN A 33 6.00 11.65 -1.62
N GLY A 34 5.74 11.90 -2.90
CA GLY A 34 4.52 11.45 -3.59
C GLY A 34 4.37 9.92 -3.54
N LEU A 35 5.42 9.20 -3.95
CA LEU A 35 5.46 7.72 -3.89
C LEU A 35 5.26 7.20 -2.46
N TYR A 36 5.89 7.83 -1.48
CA TYR A 36 5.74 7.47 -0.07
C TYR A 36 4.31 7.65 0.43
N ASN A 37 3.67 8.78 0.11
CA ASN A 37 2.30 9.06 0.55
C ASN A 37 1.33 8.03 -0.04
N GLU A 38 1.51 7.66 -1.31
CA GLU A 38 0.72 6.62 -1.95
C GLU A 38 0.92 5.26 -1.27
N LEU A 39 2.18 4.90 -0.94
CA LEU A 39 2.46 3.66 -0.20
C LEU A 39 1.80 3.64 1.19
N VAL A 40 1.75 4.77 1.90
CA VAL A 40 1.06 4.86 3.20
C VAL A 40 -0.45 4.64 3.04
N PHE A 41 -1.04 5.25 2.02
CA PHE A 41 -2.46 5.06 1.70
C PHE A 41 -2.74 3.59 1.36
N MET A 42 -1.96 3.00 0.45
CA MET A 42 -2.11 1.60 0.05
C MET A 42 -1.92 0.63 1.21
N GLN A 43 -0.97 0.88 2.12
CA GLN A 43 -0.80 0.05 3.33
C GLN A 43 -2.07 0.05 4.19
N THR A 44 -2.67 1.22 4.39
CA THR A 44 -3.93 1.35 5.16
C THR A 44 -5.08 0.61 4.47
N THR A 45 -5.16 0.70 3.15
CA THR A 45 -6.14 -0.01 2.34
C THR A 45 -5.95 -1.52 2.41
N LEU A 46 -4.71 -2.01 2.32
CA LEU A 46 -4.39 -3.44 2.43
C LEU A 46 -4.81 -4.03 3.77
N GLU A 47 -4.55 -3.33 4.88
CA GLU A 47 -4.99 -3.78 6.21
C GLU A 47 -6.52 -3.84 6.32
N SER A 48 -7.21 -2.86 5.74
CA SER A 48 -8.67 -2.82 5.74
C SER A 48 -9.27 -3.98 4.95
N LEU A 49 -8.74 -4.22 3.74
CA LEU A 49 -9.15 -5.34 2.88
C LEU A 49 -8.84 -6.69 3.53
N LYS A 50 -7.66 -6.83 4.15
CA LYS A 50 -7.26 -8.04 4.86
C LYS A 50 -8.17 -8.33 6.05
N THR A 51 -8.52 -7.29 6.83
CA THR A 51 -9.47 -7.41 7.94
C THR A 51 -10.82 -7.92 7.42
N GLN A 52 -11.33 -7.32 6.35
CA GLN A 52 -12.60 -7.74 5.74
C GLN A 52 -12.57 -9.21 5.28
N VAL A 53 -11.49 -9.63 4.61
CA VAL A 53 -11.35 -11.04 4.18
C VAL A 53 -11.24 -12.00 5.38
N ASN A 54 -10.58 -11.58 6.47
CA ASN A 54 -10.50 -12.41 7.67
C ASN A 54 -11.86 -12.57 8.36
N GLU A 55 -12.72 -11.56 8.28
CA GLU A 55 -14.06 -11.55 8.88
C GLU A 55 -15.09 -12.29 8.02
N GLU A 56 -15.10 -12.03 6.71
CA GLU A 56 -16.13 -12.53 5.77
C GLU A 56 -15.69 -13.81 5.03
N GLY A 57 -14.40 -14.13 5.06
CA GLY A 57 -13.80 -15.25 4.35
C GLY A 57 -13.34 -14.91 2.92
N PRO A 58 -12.59 -15.82 2.28
CA PRO A 58 -12.02 -15.61 0.96
C PRO A 58 -13.04 -15.71 -0.19
N THR A 59 -14.25 -16.21 0.10
CA THR A 59 -15.35 -16.39 -0.86
C THR A 59 -16.61 -15.72 -0.34
N ALA A 60 -17.38 -15.12 -1.24
CA ALA A 60 -18.68 -14.52 -0.94
C ALA A 60 -19.78 -15.19 -1.76
N MET A 61 -20.95 -15.39 -1.15
CA MET A 61 -22.14 -15.80 -1.89
C MET A 61 -22.62 -14.66 -2.77
N PHE A 62 -22.75 -14.92 -4.07
CA PHE A 62 -23.31 -13.97 -5.02
C PHE A 62 -24.73 -14.37 -5.37
N LYS A 63 -25.66 -13.41 -5.28
CA LYS A 63 -27.05 -13.59 -5.67
C LYS A 63 -27.47 -12.47 -6.62
N GLN A 64 -27.94 -12.82 -7.81
CA GLN A 64 -28.54 -11.89 -8.77
C GLN A 64 -29.72 -12.57 -9.47
N GLY A 65 -30.95 -12.14 -9.13
CA GLY A 65 -32.16 -12.80 -9.61
C GLY A 65 -32.19 -14.27 -9.18
N ARG A 66 -32.22 -15.19 -10.15
CA ARG A 66 -32.21 -16.65 -9.91
C ARG A 66 -30.80 -17.25 -9.80
N GLN A 67 -29.76 -16.48 -10.13
CA GLN A 67 -28.39 -16.96 -10.12
C GLN A 67 -27.80 -16.85 -8.71
N GLU A 68 -27.37 -17.97 -8.15
CA GLU A 68 -26.73 -18.05 -6.83
C GLU A 68 -25.51 -18.98 -6.89
N PHE A 69 -24.32 -18.47 -6.54
CA PHE A 69 -23.09 -19.26 -6.48
C PHE A 69 -22.03 -18.59 -5.61
N LEU A 70 -21.08 -19.40 -5.10
CA LEU A 70 -19.90 -18.90 -4.41
C LEU A 70 -18.90 -18.35 -5.43
N ARG A 71 -18.37 -17.16 -5.15
CA ARG A 71 -17.31 -16.53 -5.92
C ARG A 71 -16.22 -15.96 -5.01
N GLU A 72 -15.08 -15.60 -5.60
CA GLU A 72 -14.02 -14.89 -4.89
C GLU A 72 -14.57 -13.62 -4.23
N HIS A 73 -14.18 -13.39 -2.98
CA HIS A 73 -14.58 -12.22 -2.23
C HIS A 73 -14.03 -10.95 -2.91
N PRO A 74 -14.86 -9.91 -3.18
CA PRO A 74 -14.39 -8.68 -3.82
C PRO A 74 -13.22 -8.02 -3.08
N ALA A 75 -13.22 -8.06 -1.75
CA ALA A 75 -12.11 -7.56 -0.93
C ALA A 75 -10.81 -8.37 -1.13
N LEU A 76 -10.88 -9.69 -1.31
CA LEU A 76 -9.72 -10.53 -1.59
C LEU A 76 -9.14 -10.19 -2.98
N LYS A 77 -10.00 -10.05 -3.99
CA LYS A 77 -9.59 -9.63 -5.33
C LYS A 77 -8.90 -8.26 -5.33
N ALA A 78 -9.47 -7.30 -4.60
CA ALA A 78 -8.89 -5.97 -4.42
C ALA A 78 -7.56 -6.03 -3.66
N TYR A 79 -7.46 -6.87 -2.62
CA TYR A 79 -6.24 -7.06 -1.84
C TYR A 79 -5.11 -7.57 -2.73
N ASN A 80 -5.35 -8.64 -3.49
CA ASN A 80 -4.38 -9.25 -4.40
C ASN A 80 -3.85 -8.24 -5.45
N THR A 81 -4.75 -7.43 -6.00
CA THR A 81 -4.36 -6.38 -6.96
C THR A 81 -3.55 -5.27 -6.29
N THR A 82 -3.96 -4.85 -5.09
CA THR A 82 -3.34 -3.75 -4.35
C THR A 82 -1.96 -4.14 -3.85
N VAL A 83 -1.76 -5.37 -3.36
CA VAL A 83 -0.47 -5.81 -2.80
C VAL A 83 0.59 -5.91 -3.89
N GLN A 84 0.22 -6.37 -5.09
CA GLN A 84 1.13 -6.41 -6.23
C GLN A 84 1.59 -5.00 -6.64
N ARG A 85 0.66 -4.04 -6.70
CA ARG A 85 0.96 -2.63 -7.02
C ARG A 85 1.79 -1.99 -5.91
N TYR A 86 1.50 -2.31 -4.65
CA TYR A 86 2.25 -1.84 -3.49
C TYR A 86 3.71 -2.28 -3.60
N SER A 87 3.97 -3.56 -3.89
CA SER A 87 5.33 -4.07 -4.08
C SER A 87 6.07 -3.38 -5.23
N LEU A 88 5.38 -3.06 -6.33
CA LEU A 88 5.97 -2.33 -7.45
C LEU A 88 6.35 -0.90 -7.07
N LEU A 89 5.44 -0.13 -6.45
CA LEU A 89 5.73 1.23 -5.99
C LEU A 89 6.81 1.27 -4.92
N TYR A 90 6.81 0.28 -4.02
CA TYR A 90 7.83 0.15 -2.99
C TYR A 90 9.21 -0.05 -3.62
N LYS A 91 9.31 -0.96 -4.60
CA LYS A 91 10.53 -1.17 -5.37
C LYS A 91 10.96 0.11 -6.09
N GLN A 92 10.06 0.80 -6.80
CA GLN A 92 10.36 2.07 -7.47
C GLN A 92 10.92 3.12 -6.51
N LEU A 93 10.36 3.24 -5.31
CA LEU A 93 10.84 4.17 -4.31
C LEU A 93 12.23 3.78 -3.77
N VAL A 94 12.47 2.49 -3.51
CA VAL A 94 13.78 1.99 -3.09
C VAL A 94 14.83 2.19 -4.19
N ASP A 95 14.49 1.90 -5.45
CA ASP A 95 15.37 2.10 -6.60
C ASP A 95 15.69 3.59 -6.81
N PHE A 96 14.70 4.47 -6.62
CA PHE A 96 14.89 5.92 -6.65
C PHE A 96 15.87 6.39 -5.57
N ILE A 97 15.67 5.91 -4.33
CA ILE A 97 16.54 6.23 -3.18
C ILE A 97 17.97 5.73 -3.41
N THR A 98 18.14 4.49 -3.85
CA THR A 98 19.46 3.88 -4.04
C THR A 98 20.23 4.55 -5.18
N THR A 99 19.59 4.76 -6.33
CA THR A 99 20.18 5.51 -7.47
C THR A 99 20.66 6.90 -7.05
N ASN A 100 19.89 7.57 -6.19
CA ASN A 100 20.25 8.89 -5.71
C ASN A 100 21.43 8.87 -4.73
N ARG A 101 21.54 7.84 -3.87
CA ARG A 101 22.70 7.64 -2.98
C ARG A 101 24.00 7.40 -3.76
N TYR A 102 23.96 6.70 -4.89
CA TYR A 102 25.14 6.50 -5.73
C TYR A 102 25.65 7.78 -6.41
N LYS A 103 24.76 8.74 -6.73
CA LYS A 103 25.16 10.03 -7.30
C LYS A 103 25.78 10.97 -6.27
N ALA A 104 25.36 10.90 -5.00
CA ALA A 104 25.91 11.72 -3.93
C ALA A 104 27.34 11.34 -3.50
N LYS A 105 27.75 10.08 -3.70
CA LYS A 105 29.11 9.59 -3.36
C LYS A 105 30.17 9.83 -4.46
N ARG A 106 29.77 10.23 -5.67
CA ARG A 106 30.69 10.44 -6.82
C ARG A 106 30.93 11.93 -7.13
N ARG A 107 30.54 12.81 -6.22
CA ARG A 107 30.86 14.24 -6.22
C ARG A 107 31.63 14.54 -4.94
#